data_AF-A0A7Y7IUU0-F1
#
_entry.id   AF-A0A7Y7IUU0-F1
#
_cell.length_a   1.000
_cell.length_b   1.000
_cell.length_c   1.000
_cell.angle_alpha   90.00
_cell.angle_beta   90.00
_cell.angle_gamma   90.00
#
_symmetry.space_group_name_H-M   'P 1'
#
loop_
_entity.id
_entity.type
_entity.pdbx_description
1 polymer ?
#
loop_
_entity_poly.entity_id
_entity_poly.type
_entity_poly.pdbx_seq_one_letter_code
_entity_poly.pdbx_strand_id
1 'polypeptide(L)'
;MADEVDTRFRPRFIPGIVGEIADYDEDTRSLLGQTETAVSEAFEALKSIHDAKAAAETNPTLNKFAQLVAVDDHAKKRMSKVYASWSRAVDMLNNNIVAMEKELCAPVESKAGRAMATEIRQHVAGLEQGPRMNALRKAIEAGDEVTAAAVLGAPP
;
A
#
# COMPACT_ATOMS: atom_id res chain seq x y z
N MET A 1 -27.29 8.16 11.46
CA MET A 1 -27.87 9.42 10.94
C MET A 1 -28.27 9.10 9.51
N ALA A 2 -29.47 9.45 9.07
CA ALA A 2 -29.98 9.02 7.77
C ALA A 2 -29.07 9.55 6.66
N ASP A 3 -28.39 8.64 5.96
CA ASP A 3 -27.57 8.96 4.80
C ASP A 3 -28.45 9.65 3.76
N GLU A 4 -28.08 10.87 3.40
CA GLU A 4 -28.68 11.61 2.31
C GLU A 4 -28.23 10.89 1.01
N VAL A 5 -28.95 9.84 0.64
CA VAL A 5 -28.69 9.07 -0.58
C VAL A 5 -28.97 9.97 -1.77
N ASP A 6 -27.93 10.59 -2.30
CA ASP A 6 -28.03 11.37 -3.54
C ASP A 6 -28.26 10.40 -4.71
N THR A 7 -29.51 10.36 -5.17
CA THR A 7 -30.00 9.48 -6.25
C THR A 7 -29.35 9.76 -7.60
N ARG A 8 -28.53 10.82 -7.71
CA ARG A 8 -27.73 11.11 -8.91
C ARG A 8 -26.54 10.15 -9.05
N PHE A 9 -26.12 9.50 -7.97
CA PHE A 9 -25.03 8.54 -7.97
C PHE A 9 -25.54 7.10 -8.01
N ARG A 10 -24.73 6.19 -8.56
CA ARG A 10 -25.05 4.76 -8.47
C ARG A 10 -25.02 4.35 -6.99
N PRO A 11 -25.94 3.49 -6.53
CA PRO A 11 -25.96 3.01 -5.14
C PRO A 11 -24.65 2.35 -4.69
N ARG A 12 -23.86 1.83 -5.64
CA ARG A 12 -22.51 1.29 -5.41
C ARG A 12 -21.41 2.34 -5.43
N PHE A 13 -21.72 3.59 -5.16
CA PHE A 13 -20.71 4.65 -4.99
C PHE A 13 -21.00 5.52 -3.77
N ILE A 14 -21.65 4.96 -2.74
CA ILE A 14 -21.99 5.63 -1.49
C ILE A 14 -20.81 5.52 -0.50
N PRO A 15 -20.52 6.56 0.29
CA PRO A 15 -19.62 6.45 1.42
C PRO A 15 -19.97 5.25 2.31
N GLY A 16 -18.99 4.38 2.60
CA GLY A 16 -19.22 3.16 3.39
C GLY A 16 -19.18 1.83 2.62
N ILE A 17 -19.00 1.86 1.29
CA ILE A 17 -18.77 0.63 0.47
C ILE A 17 -17.59 -0.21 0.95
N VAL A 18 -16.60 0.42 1.58
CA VAL A 18 -15.45 -0.30 2.12
C VAL A 18 -15.89 -1.30 3.19
N GLY A 19 -16.99 -1.02 3.91
CA GLY A 19 -17.62 -1.95 4.86
C GLY A 19 -18.39 -3.11 4.22
N GLU A 20 -18.60 -3.11 2.90
CA GLU A 20 -19.17 -4.24 2.15
C GLU A 20 -18.09 -5.24 1.68
N ILE A 21 -16.80 -4.93 1.89
CA ILE A 21 -15.71 -5.84 1.56
C ILE A 21 -15.77 -7.07 2.46
N ALA A 22 -15.62 -8.26 1.87
CA ALA A 22 -15.57 -9.51 2.63
C ALA A 22 -14.43 -9.47 3.65
N ASP A 23 -14.72 -9.92 4.87
CA ASP A 23 -13.79 -9.92 6.01
C ASP A 23 -13.37 -8.52 6.50
N TYR A 24 -14.19 -7.48 6.20
CA TYR A 24 -14.05 -6.17 6.82
C TYR A 24 -14.56 -6.20 8.27
N ASP A 25 -13.64 -6.09 9.21
CA ASP A 25 -13.85 -6.07 10.66
C ASP A 25 -13.09 -4.90 11.33
N GLU A 26 -13.22 -4.74 12.64
CA GLU A 26 -12.60 -3.61 13.36
C GLU A 26 -11.05 -3.67 13.33
N ASP A 27 -10.48 -4.86 13.14
CA ASP A 27 -9.03 -5.07 13.05
C ASP A 27 -8.49 -4.65 11.68
N THR A 28 -9.23 -4.93 10.61
CA THR A 28 -8.88 -4.54 9.22
C THR A 28 -9.29 -3.11 8.87
N ARG A 29 -10.23 -2.53 9.62
CA ARG A 29 -10.66 -1.13 9.49
C ARG A 29 -9.51 -0.14 9.57
N SER A 30 -8.57 -0.35 10.50
CA SER A 30 -7.40 0.54 10.63
C SER A 30 -6.49 0.50 9.40
N LEU A 31 -6.45 -0.62 8.65
CA LEU A 31 -5.65 -0.76 7.44
C LEU A 31 -6.32 -0.05 6.24
N LEU A 32 -7.65 0.04 6.25
CA LEU A 32 -8.45 0.58 5.14
C LEU A 32 -8.98 1.99 5.39
N GLY A 33 -8.74 2.61 6.55
CA GLY A 33 -9.26 3.94 6.87
C GLY A 33 -8.86 5.04 5.88
N GLN A 34 -7.67 4.97 5.29
CA GLN A 34 -7.26 5.90 4.23
C GLN A 34 -8.08 5.68 2.94
N THR A 35 -8.43 4.44 2.64
CA THR A 35 -9.29 4.08 1.50
C THR A 35 -10.71 4.61 1.72
N GLU A 36 -11.27 4.48 2.92
CA GLU A 36 -12.59 5.05 3.27
C GLU A 36 -12.62 6.58 3.07
N THR A 37 -11.55 7.24 3.53
CA THR A 37 -11.40 8.69 3.39
C THR A 37 -11.32 9.07 1.92
N ALA A 38 -10.50 8.40 1.11
CA ALA A 38 -10.34 8.69 -0.30
C ALA A 38 -11.63 8.46 -1.11
N VAL A 39 -12.39 7.41 -0.81
CA VAL A 39 -13.71 7.15 -1.44
C VAL A 39 -14.72 8.23 -1.05
N SER A 40 -14.71 8.67 0.21
CA SER A 40 -15.60 9.75 0.68
C SER A 40 -15.26 11.10 0.01
N GLU A 41 -13.97 11.43 -0.10
CA GLU A 41 -13.51 12.63 -0.82
C GLU A 41 -13.91 12.60 -2.30
N ALA A 42 -13.83 11.44 -2.95
CA ALA A 42 -14.26 11.25 -4.34
C ALA A 42 -15.77 11.50 -4.49
N PHE A 43 -16.57 11.00 -3.55
CA PHE A 43 -18.02 11.22 -3.53
C PHE A 43 -18.38 12.70 -3.36
N GLU A 44 -17.75 13.39 -2.41
CA GLU A 44 -17.95 14.84 -2.20
C GLU A 44 -17.52 15.67 -3.42
N ALA A 45 -16.42 15.29 -4.07
CA ALA A 45 -15.95 15.94 -5.28
C ALA A 45 -16.96 15.79 -6.43
N LEU A 46 -17.56 14.61 -6.59
CA LEU A 46 -18.60 14.37 -7.59
C LEU A 46 -19.89 15.15 -7.28
N LYS A 47 -20.34 15.19 -6.02
CA LYS A 47 -21.49 16.01 -5.59
C LYS A 47 -21.25 17.49 -5.93
N SER A 48 -20.07 17.99 -5.61
CA SER A 48 -19.66 19.36 -5.91
C SER A 48 -19.62 19.68 -7.41
N ILE A 49 -19.28 18.73 -8.28
CA ILE A 49 -19.32 18.92 -9.74
C ILE A 49 -20.77 18.96 -10.24
N HIS A 50 -21.64 18.08 -9.73
CA HIS A 50 -23.06 18.08 -10.07
C HIS A 50 -23.74 19.39 -9.65
N ASP A 51 -23.42 19.91 -8.46
CA ASP A 51 -23.94 21.18 -7.99
C ASP A 51 -23.41 22.36 -8.81
N ALA A 52 -22.13 22.34 -9.20
CA ALA A 52 -21.56 23.34 -10.11
C ALA A 52 -22.25 23.34 -11.48
N LYS A 53 -22.62 22.15 -12.00
CA LYS A 53 -23.38 22.02 -13.25
C LYS A 53 -24.78 22.63 -13.11
N ALA A 54 -25.51 22.31 -12.05
CA ALA A 54 -26.84 22.88 -11.80
C ALA A 54 -26.79 24.42 -11.63
N ALA A 55 -25.76 24.93 -10.95
CA ALA A 55 -25.53 26.37 -10.81
C ALA A 55 -25.17 27.06 -12.14
N ALA A 56 -24.41 26.39 -13.01
CA ALA A 56 -24.08 26.92 -14.33
C ALA A 56 -25.31 26.98 -15.25
N GLU A 57 -26.17 25.96 -15.23
CA GLU A 57 -27.41 25.91 -16.03
C GLU A 57 -28.41 27.01 -15.65
N THR A 58 -28.47 27.38 -14.38
CA THR A 58 -29.36 28.43 -13.87
C THR A 58 -28.82 29.84 -14.07
N ASN A 59 -27.57 30.00 -14.51
CA ASN A 59 -26.95 31.31 -14.70
C ASN A 59 -27.29 31.91 -16.08
N PRO A 60 -28.10 32.98 -16.16
CA PRO A 60 -28.51 33.59 -17.43
C PRO A 60 -27.38 34.37 -18.12
N THR A 61 -26.26 34.62 -17.43
CA THR A 61 -25.12 35.37 -17.99
C THR A 61 -24.17 34.50 -18.82
N LEU A 62 -24.26 33.17 -18.71
CA LEU A 62 -23.36 32.24 -19.37
C LEU A 62 -24.04 31.61 -20.60
N ASN A 63 -23.34 31.61 -21.73
CA ASN A 63 -23.74 30.78 -22.87
C ASN A 63 -23.45 29.29 -22.57
N LYS A 64 -24.07 28.37 -23.32
CA LYS A 64 -23.89 26.91 -23.10
C LYS A 64 -22.43 26.44 -23.13
N PHE A 65 -21.59 27.08 -23.94
CA PHE A 65 -20.17 26.74 -24.02
C PHE A 65 -19.39 27.22 -22.79
N ALA A 66 -19.66 28.43 -22.31
CA ALA A 66 -19.07 29.01 -21.11
C ALA A 66 -19.50 28.28 -19.84
N GLN A 67 -20.76 27.80 -19.79
CA GLN A 67 -21.22 26.89 -18.72
C GLN A 67 -20.40 25.60 -18.70
N LEU A 68 -20.15 24.99 -19.85
CA LEU A 68 -19.36 23.77 -19.95
C LEU A 68 -17.91 23.98 -19.49
N VAL A 69 -17.25 25.05 -19.96
CA VAL A 69 -15.87 25.37 -19.57
C VAL A 69 -15.76 25.64 -18.07
N ALA A 70 -16.71 26.38 -17.48
CA ALA A 70 -16.71 26.64 -16.05
C ALA A 70 -16.86 25.37 -15.19
N VAL A 71 -17.71 24.44 -15.62
CA VAL A 71 -17.87 23.13 -14.95
C VAL A 71 -16.61 22.28 -15.12
N ASP A 72 -16.01 22.26 -16.30
CA ASP A 72 -14.77 21.52 -16.58
C ASP A 72 -13.58 22.03 -15.75
N ASP A 73 -13.39 23.34 -15.65
CA ASP A 73 -12.34 23.95 -14.82
C ASP A 73 -12.53 23.60 -13.33
N HIS A 74 -13.77 23.64 -12.85
CA HIS A 74 -14.10 23.24 -11.49
C HIS A 74 -13.86 21.73 -11.27
N ALA A 75 -14.25 20.90 -12.23
CA ALA A 75 -14.04 19.45 -12.19
C ALA A 75 -12.56 19.09 -12.16
N LYS A 76 -11.73 19.68 -13.03
CA LYS A 76 -10.26 19.49 -13.04
C LYS A 76 -9.62 19.83 -11.70
N LYS A 77 -10.02 20.94 -11.09
CA LYS A 77 -9.49 21.38 -9.79
C LYS A 77 -9.86 20.43 -8.65
N ARG A 78 -11.07 19.89 -8.65
CA ARG A 78 -11.53 18.94 -7.63
C ARG A 78 -10.92 17.55 -7.85
N MET A 79 -10.98 17.03 -9.06
CA MET A 79 -10.52 15.68 -9.39
C MET A 79 -9.01 15.51 -9.30
N SER A 80 -8.21 16.54 -9.59
CA SER A 80 -6.76 16.47 -9.39
C SER A 80 -6.36 16.15 -7.95
N LYS A 81 -7.11 16.64 -6.95
CA LYS A 81 -6.89 16.29 -5.54
C LYS A 81 -7.31 14.85 -5.22
N VAL A 82 -8.44 14.42 -5.75
CA VAL A 82 -8.95 13.04 -5.58
C VAL A 82 -7.98 12.03 -6.18
N TYR A 83 -7.44 12.29 -7.37
CA TYR A 83 -6.44 11.40 -7.97
C TYR A 83 -5.17 11.29 -7.12
N ALA A 84 -4.73 12.39 -6.52
CA ALA A 84 -3.58 12.37 -5.62
C ALA A 84 -3.86 11.58 -4.33
N SER A 85 -5.05 11.69 -3.74
CA SER A 85 -5.40 10.92 -2.54
C SER A 85 -5.56 9.43 -2.85
N TRP A 86 -6.12 9.07 -4.01
CA TRP A 86 -6.18 7.69 -4.47
C TRP A 86 -4.81 7.06 -4.73
N SER A 87 -3.92 7.77 -5.42
CA SER A 87 -2.56 7.27 -5.64
C SER A 87 -1.87 6.97 -4.32
N ARG A 88 -1.98 7.89 -3.35
CA ARG A 88 -1.40 7.71 -2.02
C ARG A 88 -1.98 6.52 -1.26
N ALA A 89 -3.30 6.31 -1.35
CA ALA A 89 -3.94 5.18 -0.71
C ALA A 89 -3.43 3.84 -1.28
N VAL A 90 -3.27 3.75 -2.61
CA VAL A 90 -2.70 2.56 -3.27
C VAL A 90 -1.25 2.32 -2.85
N ASP A 91 -0.42 3.36 -2.84
CA ASP A 91 0.98 3.26 -2.42
C ASP A 91 1.11 2.80 -0.97
N MET A 92 0.24 3.31 -0.07
CA MET A 92 0.21 2.90 1.32
C MET A 92 -0.18 1.42 1.47
N LEU A 93 -1.21 0.97 0.76
CA LEU A 93 -1.63 -0.43 0.78
C LEU A 93 -0.51 -1.37 0.30
N ASN A 94 0.17 -1.02 -0.80
CA ASN A 94 1.31 -1.78 -1.28
C ASN A 94 2.44 -1.84 -0.25
N ASN A 95 2.76 -0.72 0.39
CA ASN A 95 3.79 -0.68 1.44
C ASN A 95 3.40 -1.51 2.66
N ASN A 96 2.14 -1.48 3.08
CA ASN A 96 1.63 -2.30 4.18
C ASN A 96 1.71 -3.79 3.84
N ILE A 97 1.39 -4.19 2.60
CA ILE A 97 1.53 -5.58 2.13
C ILE A 97 2.99 -6.02 2.24
N VAL A 98 3.94 -5.24 1.71
CA VAL A 98 5.38 -5.56 1.77
C VAL A 98 5.88 -5.64 3.21
N ALA A 99 5.42 -4.76 4.10
CA ALA A 99 5.77 -4.80 5.50
C ALA A 99 5.24 -6.06 6.20
N MET A 100 3.97 -6.41 5.99
CA MET A 100 3.36 -7.62 6.55
C MET A 100 4.02 -8.89 6.01
N GLU A 101 4.32 -8.95 4.71
CA GLU A 101 5.06 -10.07 4.11
C GLU A 101 6.43 -10.25 4.79
N LYS A 102 7.15 -9.16 5.03
CA LYS A 102 8.43 -9.19 5.72
C LYS A 102 8.29 -9.67 7.17
N GLU A 103 7.29 -9.19 7.90
CA GLU A 103 7.03 -9.60 9.29
C GLU A 103 6.64 -11.09 9.39
N LEU A 104 5.87 -11.59 8.44
CA LEU A 104 5.48 -13.00 8.35
C LEU A 104 6.65 -13.92 7.96
N CYS A 105 7.56 -13.45 7.09
CA CYS A 105 8.75 -14.20 6.68
C CYS A 105 9.87 -14.19 7.74
N ALA A 106 10.00 -13.11 8.51
CA ALA A 106 11.05 -12.95 9.54
C ALA A 106 11.21 -14.13 10.53
N PRO A 107 10.14 -14.70 11.12
CA PRO A 107 10.29 -15.82 12.05
C PRO A 107 10.72 -17.12 11.35
N VAL A 108 10.32 -17.32 10.09
CA VAL A 108 10.72 -18.49 9.29
C VAL A 108 12.19 -18.37 8.91
N GLU A 109 12.62 -17.22 8.40
CA GLU A 109 14.02 -16.92 8.11
C GLU A 109 14.90 -17.05 9.37
N SER A 110 14.44 -16.55 10.52
CA SER A 110 15.16 -16.66 11.78
C SER A 110 15.34 -18.11 12.25
N LYS A 111 14.32 -18.97 12.04
CA LYS A 111 14.39 -20.40 12.42
C LYS A 111 15.23 -21.20 11.44
N ALA A 112 14.98 -21.05 10.14
CA ALA A 112 15.73 -21.74 9.09
C ALA A 112 17.20 -21.31 9.08
N GLY A 113 17.46 -20.01 9.20
CA GLY A 113 18.81 -19.44 9.28
C GLY A 113 19.60 -19.97 10.48
N ARG A 114 18.97 -20.15 11.65
CA ARG A 114 19.65 -20.72 12.84
C ARG A 114 20.02 -22.19 12.67
N ALA A 115 19.14 -23.00 12.08
CA ALA A 115 19.41 -24.42 11.83
C ALA A 115 20.54 -24.58 10.80
N MET A 116 20.43 -23.93 9.64
CA MET A 116 21.47 -23.96 8.61
C MET A 116 22.80 -23.38 9.11
N ALA A 117 22.79 -22.25 9.84
CA ALA A 117 24.01 -21.66 10.38
C ALA A 117 24.72 -22.58 11.37
N THR A 118 24.00 -23.49 12.04
CA THR A 118 24.59 -24.46 12.95
C THR A 118 25.27 -25.60 12.17
N GLU A 119 24.62 -26.12 11.13
CA GLU A 119 25.20 -27.14 10.25
C GLU A 119 26.43 -26.61 9.48
N ILE A 120 26.34 -25.39 8.93
CA ILE A 120 27.46 -24.73 8.24
C ILE A 120 28.66 -24.59 9.19
N ARG A 121 28.42 -24.12 10.42
CA ARG A 121 29.50 -24.01 11.43
C ARG A 121 30.10 -25.38 11.79
N GLN A 122 29.28 -26.41 11.95
CA GLN A 122 29.75 -27.77 12.22
C GLN A 122 30.59 -28.33 11.07
N HIS A 123 30.16 -28.11 9.82
CA HIS A 123 30.91 -28.51 8.64
C HIS A 123 32.26 -27.78 8.54
N VAL A 124 32.26 -26.45 8.73
CA VAL A 124 33.47 -25.62 8.70
C VAL A 124 34.42 -25.96 9.87
N ALA A 125 33.89 -26.31 11.05
CA ALA A 125 34.67 -26.77 12.19
C ALA A 125 35.31 -28.15 11.98
N GLY A 126 34.73 -29.00 11.14
CA GLY A 126 35.29 -30.29 10.74
C GLY A 126 36.44 -30.21 9.72
N LEU A 127 36.65 -29.06 9.09
CA LEU A 127 37.75 -28.84 8.14
C LEU A 127 39.07 -28.50 8.86
N GLU A 128 40.20 -28.94 8.29
CA GLU A 128 41.55 -28.52 8.71
C GLU A 128 41.73 -26.99 8.61
N GLN A 129 42.64 -26.41 9.41
CA GLN A 129 42.81 -24.96 9.53
C GLN A 129 43.07 -24.23 8.19
N GLY A 130 43.85 -24.84 7.28
CA GLY A 130 44.12 -24.31 5.94
C GLY A 130 42.88 -24.21 5.04
N PRO A 131 42.16 -25.34 4.78
CA PRO A 131 40.95 -25.32 3.97
C PRO A 131 39.78 -24.52 4.58
N ARG A 132 39.74 -24.36 5.91
CA ARG A 132 38.71 -23.57 6.61
C ARG A 132 38.68 -22.11 6.17
N MET A 133 39.84 -21.45 6.11
CA MET A 133 39.94 -20.04 5.70
C MET A 133 39.69 -19.86 4.20
N ASN A 134 40.07 -20.85 3.39
CA ASN A 134 39.78 -20.84 1.94
C ASN A 134 38.29 -21.02 1.63
N ALA A 135 37.58 -21.85 2.39
CA ALA A 135 36.13 -22.01 2.24
C ALA A 135 35.39 -20.69 2.56
N LEU A 136 35.81 -19.98 3.61
CA LEU A 136 35.26 -18.69 3.98
C LEU A 136 35.52 -17.61 2.90
N ARG A 137 36.75 -17.54 2.37
CA ARG A 137 37.07 -16.59 1.28
C ARG A 137 36.24 -16.85 0.04
N LYS A 138 36.07 -18.11 -0.36
CA LYS A 138 35.24 -18.47 -1.52
C LYS A 138 33.78 -18.10 -1.33
N ALA A 139 33.24 -18.26 -0.11
CA ALA A 139 31.87 -17.84 0.20
C ALA A 139 31.71 -16.31 0.08
N ILE A 140 32.69 -15.54 0.56
CA ILE A 140 32.69 -14.07 0.44
C ILE A 140 32.83 -13.62 -1.02
N GLU A 141 33.73 -14.24 -1.79
CA GLU A 141 33.93 -13.93 -3.21
C GLU A 141 32.71 -14.29 -4.08
N ALA A 142 31.97 -15.32 -3.69
CA ALA A 142 30.73 -15.73 -4.36
C ALA A 142 29.51 -14.91 -3.94
N GLY A 143 29.64 -14.00 -2.96
CA GLY A 143 28.51 -13.21 -2.43
C GLY A 143 27.52 -14.02 -1.59
N ASP A 144 27.94 -15.16 -1.04
CA ASP A 144 27.10 -15.99 -0.17
C ASP A 144 27.09 -15.42 1.26
N GLU A 145 26.21 -14.45 1.47
CA GLU A 145 26.03 -13.77 2.76
C GLU A 145 25.56 -14.72 3.87
N VAL A 146 24.80 -15.77 3.54
CA VAL A 146 24.27 -16.74 4.53
C VAL A 146 25.41 -17.53 5.15
N THR A 147 26.30 -18.08 4.32
CA THR A 147 27.45 -18.86 4.78
C THR A 147 28.50 -17.98 5.47
N ALA A 148 28.75 -16.78 4.96
CA ALA A 148 29.70 -15.84 5.57
C ALA A 148 29.20 -15.33 6.95
N ALA A 149 27.93 -14.94 7.06
CA ALA A 149 27.33 -14.49 8.31
C ALA A 149 27.23 -15.63 9.34
N ALA A 150 26.93 -16.85 8.92
CA ALA A 150 26.87 -18.02 9.80
C ALA A 150 28.23 -18.33 10.47
N VAL A 151 29.33 -18.20 9.73
CA VAL A 151 30.68 -18.49 10.25
C VAL A 151 31.24 -17.32 11.09
N LEU A 152 31.03 -16.07 10.65
CA LEU A 152 31.56 -14.88 11.30
C LEU A 152 30.73 -14.40 12.51
N GLY A 153 29.43 -14.70 12.54
CA GLY A 153 28.51 -14.32 13.61
C GLY A 153 28.50 -15.27 14.81
N ALA A 154 29.40 -16.26 14.87
CA ALA A 154 29.49 -17.18 15.99
C ALA A 154 29.97 -16.45 17.27
N PRO A 155 29.38 -16.72 18.45
CA PRO A 155 29.95 -16.29 19.72
C PRO A 155 31.40 -16.80 19.88
N PRO A 156 32.31 -16.02 20.51
CA PRO A 156 33.70 -16.43 20.72
C PRO A 156 33.85 -17.69 21.58
#